data_AF-A0A1D3K521-F1
#
_entry.id   AF-A0A1D3K521-F1
#
_cell.length_a   1.000
_cell.length_b   1.000
_cell.length_c   1.000
_cell.angle_alpha   90.00
_cell.angle_beta   90.00
_cell.angle_gamma   90.00
#
_symmetry.space_group_name_H-M   'P 1'
#
loop_
_entity.id
_entity.type
_entity.pdbx_description
1 polymer ?
#
loop_
_entity_poly.entity_id
_entity_poly.type
_entity_poly.pdbx_seq_one_letter_code
_entity_poly.pdbx_strand_id
1 'polypeptide(L)'
;MTTIHPQVIDHKPSFWSRPRLFIGACAVVAAGIGGALYTQDSVKSAATLVTTTQQPAAQIMAHKDYLEVQPIASTAPAPDQSLELWAIPEDGTPVSLGLLPENGKGIIGLNPRQQESISKPVGLMVSSETKGGSVSKQPTGPTVYQGALAIR
;
A
#
# COMPACT_ATOMS: atom_id res chain seq x y z
N MET A 1 -45.64 73.45 32.29
CA MET A 1 -45.87 72.39 31.28
C MET A 1 -45.04 72.80 30.07
N THR A 2 -43.91 72.19 29.75
CA THR A 2 -43.77 70.79 29.30
C THR A 2 -42.35 70.27 29.57
N THR A 3 -42.26 69.06 30.10
CA THR A 3 -41.04 68.31 30.43
C THR A 3 -40.47 67.63 29.18
N ILE A 4 -39.16 67.72 28.95
CA ILE A 4 -38.45 66.85 27.99
C ILE A 4 -37.34 66.13 28.76
N HIS A 5 -37.58 64.85 29.06
CA HIS A 5 -36.58 63.94 29.61
C HIS A 5 -35.80 63.30 28.44
N PRO A 6 -34.46 63.36 28.42
CA PRO A 6 -33.69 62.73 27.36
C PRO A 6 -33.79 61.21 27.49
N GLN A 7 -34.10 60.53 26.39
CA GLN A 7 -34.21 59.08 26.31
C GLN A 7 -32.82 58.45 26.46
N VAL A 8 -32.67 57.58 27.46
CA VAL A 8 -31.49 56.71 27.63
C VAL A 8 -31.49 55.70 26.49
N ILE A 9 -30.41 55.69 25.69
CA ILE A 9 -30.21 54.68 24.66
C ILE A 9 -29.86 53.37 25.35
N ASP A 10 -30.77 52.41 25.29
CA ASP A 10 -30.59 51.07 25.81
C ASP A 10 -29.74 50.25 24.82
N HIS A 11 -28.49 49.99 25.17
CA HIS A 11 -27.60 49.17 24.34
C HIS A 11 -27.94 47.69 24.53
N LYS A 12 -28.73 47.15 23.60
CA LYS A 12 -28.99 45.71 23.52
C LYS A 12 -27.66 44.95 23.34
N PRO A 13 -27.28 44.04 24.27
CA PRO A 13 -26.02 43.32 24.12
C PRO A 13 -26.07 42.43 22.88
N SER A 14 -24.97 42.52 22.13
CA SER A 14 -24.75 41.81 20.88
C SER A 14 -24.99 40.30 21.06
N PHE A 15 -25.89 39.76 20.24
CA PHE A 15 -26.25 38.35 20.11
C PHE A 15 -25.05 37.42 19.78
N TRP A 16 -23.87 37.99 19.60
CA TRP A 16 -22.61 37.30 19.32
C TRP A 16 -21.95 36.61 20.53
N SER A 17 -22.58 36.60 21.71
CA SER A 17 -22.06 35.88 22.88
C SER A 17 -22.47 34.40 22.90
N ARG A 18 -22.01 33.62 21.91
CA ARG A 18 -21.87 32.15 22.06
C ARG A 18 -20.54 31.64 21.49
N PRO A 19 -19.38 31.99 22.10
CA PRO A 19 -18.08 31.57 21.59
C PRO A 19 -17.70 30.11 21.93
N ARG A 20 -18.52 29.38 22.69
CA ARG A 20 -18.11 28.06 23.23
C ARG A 20 -18.49 26.83 22.40
N LEU A 21 -19.32 26.98 21.36
CA LEU A 21 -19.78 25.86 20.53
C LEU A 21 -19.01 25.68 19.21
N PHE A 22 -18.24 26.68 18.76
CA PHE A 22 -17.54 26.61 17.47
C PHE A 22 -16.12 26.00 17.55
N ILE A 23 -15.44 26.05 18.71
CA ILE A 23 -14.08 25.50 18.84
C ILE A 23 -14.08 23.96 18.78
N GLY A 24 -15.10 23.30 19.38
CA GLY A 24 -15.19 21.84 19.36
C GLY A 24 -15.42 21.25 17.96
N ALA A 25 -16.22 21.92 17.13
CA ALA A 25 -16.50 21.47 15.78
C ALA A 25 -15.25 21.52 14.87
N CYS A 26 -14.43 22.57 14.96
CA CYS A 26 -13.18 22.66 14.20
C CYS A 26 -12.17 21.58 14.60
N ALA A 27 -12.05 21.27 15.89
CA ALA A 27 -11.09 20.25 16.37
C ALA A 27 -11.46 18.84 15.87
N VAL A 28 -12.75 18.48 15.85
CA VAL A 28 -13.21 17.18 15.33
C VAL A 28 -12.99 17.07 13.82
N VAL A 29 -13.25 18.15 13.06
CA VAL A 29 -12.99 18.17 11.61
C VAL A 29 -11.49 18.07 11.32
N ALA A 30 -10.65 18.81 12.05
CA ALA A 30 -9.20 18.73 11.89
C ALA A 30 -8.63 17.35 12.27
N ALA A 31 -9.12 16.74 13.35
CA ALA A 31 -8.75 15.37 13.73
C ALA A 31 -9.25 14.33 12.71
N GLY A 32 -10.46 14.51 12.15
CA GLY A 32 -11.02 13.65 11.12
C GLY A 32 -10.24 13.72 9.80
N ILE A 33 -9.89 14.94 9.35
CA ILE A 33 -9.04 15.14 8.16
C ILE A 33 -7.64 14.61 8.42
N GLY A 34 -7.03 14.92 9.57
CA GLY A 34 -5.71 14.41 9.95
C GLY A 34 -5.67 12.89 10.02
N GLY A 35 -6.71 12.26 10.57
CA GLY A 35 -6.89 10.81 10.57
C GLY A 35 -7.01 10.24 9.15
N ALA A 36 -7.84 10.82 8.30
CA ALA A 36 -8.04 10.35 6.92
C ALA A 36 -6.78 10.49 6.05
N LEU A 37 -5.95 11.51 6.28
CA LEU A 37 -4.66 11.66 5.59
C LEU A 37 -3.61 10.69 6.11
N TYR A 38 -3.67 10.28 7.38
CA TYR A 38 -2.73 9.34 7.98
C TYR A 38 -2.93 7.90 7.47
N THR A 39 -4.15 7.53 7.10
CA THR A 39 -4.48 6.17 6.64
C THR A 39 -4.27 5.95 5.14
N GLN A 40 -3.65 6.87 4.40
CA GLN A 40 -3.44 6.67 2.97
C GLN A 40 -2.39 5.60 2.71
N ASP A 41 -2.87 4.44 2.28
CA ASP A 41 -2.05 3.37 1.77
C ASP A 41 -1.49 3.75 0.41
N SER A 42 -0.20 4.08 0.39
CA SER A 42 0.50 4.60 -0.78
C SER A 42 1.46 3.56 -1.33
N VAL A 43 1.41 3.37 -2.64
CA VAL A 43 2.34 2.52 -3.39
C VAL A 43 3.71 3.17 -3.35
N LYS A 44 4.69 2.47 -2.78
CA LYS A 44 6.06 2.96 -2.63
C LYS A 44 6.93 2.63 -3.84
N SER A 45 6.75 1.42 -4.36
CA SER A 45 7.53 0.88 -5.46
C SER A 45 6.65 0.03 -6.35
N ALA A 46 7.03 -0.12 -7.62
CA ALA A 46 6.34 -1.00 -8.55
C ALA A 46 7.32 -1.73 -9.47
N ALA A 47 6.90 -2.88 -9.97
CA ALA A 47 7.62 -3.68 -10.95
C ALA A 47 6.66 -4.19 -12.01
N THR A 48 7.11 -4.23 -13.26
CA THR A 48 6.50 -5.08 -14.29
C THR A 48 7.36 -6.32 -14.43
N LEU A 49 6.77 -7.48 -14.16
CA LEU A 49 7.40 -8.77 -14.35
C LEU A 49 7.18 -9.22 -15.80
N VAL A 50 8.25 -9.71 -16.42
CA VAL A 50 8.26 -10.24 -17.79
C VAL A 50 8.60 -11.71 -17.81
N THR A 51 8.12 -12.44 -18.82
CA THR A 51 8.49 -13.83 -19.10
C THR A 51 9.93 -13.95 -19.58
N THR A 52 10.44 -15.18 -19.67
CA THR A 52 11.72 -15.50 -20.33
C THR A 52 11.78 -15.08 -21.81
N THR A 53 10.62 -14.86 -22.44
CA THR A 53 10.47 -14.33 -23.81
C THR A 53 10.17 -12.83 -23.85
N GLN A 54 10.43 -12.11 -22.75
CA GLN A 54 10.29 -10.65 -22.61
C GLN A 54 8.86 -10.13 -22.81
N GLN A 55 7.84 -10.97 -22.56
CA GLN A 55 6.44 -10.56 -22.60
C GLN A 55 5.97 -10.12 -21.21
N PRO A 56 5.22 -9.02 -21.05
CA PRO A 56 4.64 -8.64 -19.77
C PRO A 56 3.72 -9.72 -19.21
N ALA A 57 3.95 -10.12 -17.95
CA ALA A 57 3.20 -11.20 -17.29
C ALA A 57 2.38 -10.69 -16.11
N ALA A 58 2.97 -9.86 -15.26
CA ALA A 58 2.32 -9.34 -14.06
C ALA A 58 2.88 -7.98 -13.65
N GLN A 59 2.10 -7.21 -12.91
CA GLN A 59 2.52 -6.00 -12.21
C GLN A 59 2.52 -6.29 -10.70
N ILE A 60 3.59 -5.84 -10.03
CA ILE A 60 3.75 -5.91 -8.58
C ILE A 60 3.79 -4.48 -8.05
N MET A 61 2.94 -4.17 -7.07
CA MET A 61 2.91 -2.87 -6.41
C MET A 61 3.20 -3.09 -4.92
N ALA A 62 4.27 -2.46 -4.43
CA ALA A 62 4.70 -2.58 -3.05
C ALA A 62 4.09 -1.49 -2.19
N HIS A 63 3.39 -1.91 -1.16
CA HIS A 63 2.84 -1.07 -0.09
C HIS A 63 3.76 -1.13 1.13
N LYS A 64 3.28 -0.65 2.29
CA LYS A 64 4.08 -0.66 3.51
C LYS A 64 4.37 -2.08 4.02
N ASP A 65 3.34 -2.92 4.04
CA ASP A 65 3.31 -4.22 4.71
C ASP A 65 2.77 -5.34 3.84
N TYR A 66 2.53 -5.06 2.55
CA TYR A 66 2.09 -6.06 1.59
C TYR A 66 2.50 -5.72 0.15
N LEU A 67 2.39 -6.70 -0.74
CA LEU A 67 2.49 -6.56 -2.19
C LEU A 67 1.13 -6.81 -2.82
N GLU A 68 0.69 -5.92 -3.71
CA GLU A 68 -0.43 -6.19 -4.60
C GLU A 68 0.11 -6.80 -5.89
N VAL A 69 -0.51 -7.90 -6.32
CA VAL A 69 -0.21 -8.61 -7.56
C VAL A 69 -1.37 -8.40 -8.52
N GLN A 70 -1.07 -7.90 -9.72
CA GLN A 70 -2.03 -7.75 -10.81
C GLN A 70 -1.53 -8.51 -12.04
N PRO A 71 -2.28 -9.49 -12.56
CA PRO A 71 -1.87 -10.23 -13.74
C PRO A 71 -2.08 -9.36 -14.99
N ILE A 72 -1.10 -9.36 -15.89
CA ILE A 72 -1.20 -8.76 -17.23
C ILE A 72 -1.60 -9.83 -18.24
N ALA A 73 -1.03 -11.03 -18.10
CA ALA A 73 -1.38 -12.22 -18.88
C ALA A 73 -1.71 -13.37 -17.93
N SER A 74 -2.88 -14.01 -18.11
CA SER A 74 -3.28 -15.15 -17.29
C SER A 74 -2.51 -16.40 -17.68
N THR A 75 -1.53 -16.77 -16.88
CA THR A 75 -0.93 -18.12 -16.88
C THR A 75 -1.14 -18.70 -15.50
N ALA A 76 -2.10 -19.60 -15.36
CA ALA A 76 -2.24 -20.38 -14.14
C ALA A 76 -1.04 -21.36 -14.04
N PRO A 77 -0.47 -21.56 -12.84
CA PRO A 77 0.52 -22.62 -12.65
C PRO A 77 -0.09 -24.00 -12.96
N ALA A 78 0.78 -24.97 -13.25
CA ALA A 78 0.36 -26.37 -13.35
C ALA A 78 -0.30 -26.84 -12.04
N PRO A 79 -1.22 -27.83 -12.08
CA PRO A 79 -2.01 -28.23 -10.91
C PRO A 79 -1.18 -28.62 -9.67
N ASP A 80 0.02 -29.17 -9.89
CA ASP A 80 0.98 -29.63 -8.89
C ASP A 80 2.08 -28.59 -8.57
N GLN A 81 1.95 -27.38 -9.11
CA GLN A 81 2.92 -26.31 -8.95
C GLN A 81 2.33 -25.07 -8.26
N SER A 82 3.22 -24.22 -7.78
CA SER A 82 2.89 -22.92 -7.22
C SER A 82 3.94 -21.91 -7.65
N LEU A 83 3.51 -20.69 -7.97
CA LEU A 83 4.43 -19.63 -8.29
C LEU A 83 4.86 -18.94 -7.00
N GLU A 84 6.16 -18.82 -6.78
CA GLU A 84 6.71 -18.13 -5.61
C GLU A 84 7.49 -16.90 -6.04
N LEU A 85 7.20 -15.76 -5.41
CA LEU A 85 7.87 -14.49 -5.62
C LEU A 85 9.06 -14.36 -4.68
N TRP A 86 10.18 -13.90 -5.23
CA TRP A 86 11.45 -13.71 -4.53
C TRP A 86 11.99 -12.30 -4.75
N ALA A 87 12.54 -11.71 -3.70
CA ALA A 87 13.45 -10.59 -3.80
C ALA A 87 14.88 -11.14 -3.99
N ILE A 88 15.65 -10.50 -4.86
CA ILE A 88 17.05 -10.82 -5.13
C ILE A 88 17.89 -9.58 -4.81
N PRO A 89 18.38 -9.45 -3.56
CA PRO A 89 19.24 -8.35 -3.14
C PRO A 89 20.61 -8.40 -3.84
N GLU A 90 21.41 -7.34 -3.67
CA GLU A 90 22.75 -7.24 -4.27
C GLU A 90 23.73 -8.33 -3.80
N ASP A 91 23.50 -8.90 -2.61
CA ASP A 91 24.28 -10.04 -2.10
C ASP A 91 23.94 -11.37 -2.82
N GLY A 92 22.93 -11.35 -3.69
CA GLY A 92 22.48 -12.49 -4.49
C GLY A 92 21.68 -13.54 -3.70
N THR A 93 21.44 -13.35 -2.41
CA THR A 93 20.73 -14.33 -1.57
C THR A 93 19.22 -14.16 -1.70
N PRO A 94 18.48 -15.10 -2.32
CA PRO A 94 17.05 -14.93 -2.54
C PRO A 94 16.26 -14.89 -1.24
N VAL A 95 15.32 -13.95 -1.14
CA VAL A 95 14.37 -13.82 -0.03
C VAL A 95 12.97 -14.11 -0.56
N SER A 96 12.33 -15.17 -0.05
CA SER A 96 10.93 -15.47 -0.39
C SER A 96 10.03 -14.33 0.11
N LEU A 97 9.26 -13.76 -0.81
CA LEU A 97 8.22 -12.76 -0.52
C LEU A 97 6.86 -13.43 -0.36
N GLY A 98 6.66 -14.60 -0.97
CA GLY A 98 5.47 -15.44 -0.80
C GLY A 98 4.93 -15.99 -2.11
N LEU A 99 3.88 -16.80 -2.01
CA LEU A 99 3.23 -17.38 -3.19
C LEU A 99 2.39 -16.34 -3.93
N LEU A 100 2.43 -16.37 -5.26
CA LEU A 100 1.47 -15.63 -6.06
C LEU A 100 0.09 -16.29 -5.92
N PRO A 101 -0.99 -15.50 -5.88
CA PRO A 101 -2.35 -16.02 -5.89
C PRO A 101 -2.61 -16.90 -7.13
N GLU A 102 -3.33 -18.01 -6.98
CA GLU A 102 -3.55 -18.98 -8.07
C GLU A 102 -4.30 -18.39 -9.27
N ASN A 103 -5.16 -17.40 -9.03
CA ASN A 103 -5.87 -16.64 -10.07
C ASN A 103 -5.06 -15.44 -10.62
N GLY A 104 -3.79 -15.30 -10.21
CA GLY A 104 -2.87 -14.24 -10.62
C GLY A 104 -3.07 -12.88 -9.95
N LYS A 105 -4.22 -12.63 -9.30
CA LYS A 105 -4.54 -11.35 -8.64
C LYS A 105 -4.70 -11.53 -7.14
N GLY A 106 -4.06 -10.68 -6.35
CA GLY A 106 -4.28 -10.64 -4.90
C GLY A 106 -3.18 -9.96 -4.13
N ILE A 107 -3.12 -10.25 -2.83
CA ILE A 107 -2.23 -9.60 -1.88
C ILE A 107 -1.29 -10.63 -1.26
N ILE A 108 -0.02 -10.27 -1.13
CA ILE A 108 1.00 -11.02 -0.39
C ILE A 108 1.41 -10.17 0.83
N GLY A 109 1.06 -10.62 2.03
CA GLY A 109 1.47 -9.95 3.27
C GLY A 109 2.96 -10.11 3.54
N LEU A 110 3.61 -9.06 4.04
CA LEU A 110 5.04 -9.02 4.29
C LEU A 110 5.36 -8.91 5.78
N ASN A 111 6.21 -9.81 6.27
CA ASN A 111 6.84 -9.68 7.57
C ASN A 111 7.98 -8.62 7.56
N PRO A 112 8.51 -8.18 8.72
CA PRO A 112 9.53 -7.13 8.78
C PRO A 112 10.81 -7.43 7.97
N ARG A 113 11.29 -8.69 7.98
CA ARG A 113 12.47 -9.09 7.19
C ARG A 113 12.20 -8.96 5.69
N GLN A 114 11.00 -9.34 5.24
CA GLN A 114 10.62 -9.20 3.84
C GLN A 114 10.49 -7.72 3.45
N GLN A 115 9.93 -6.88 4.33
CA GLN A 115 9.87 -5.42 4.10
C GLN A 115 11.26 -4.81 3.96
N GLU A 116 12.23 -5.23 4.78
CA GLU A 116 13.63 -4.80 4.66
C GLU A 116 14.25 -5.20 3.32
N SER A 117 13.98 -6.43 2.85
CA SER A 117 14.52 -6.96 1.59
C SER A 117 14.09 -6.18 0.33
N ILE A 118 12.97 -5.44 0.41
CA ILE A 118 12.42 -4.62 -0.68
C ILE A 118 12.44 -3.12 -0.37
N SER A 119 13.15 -2.71 0.69
CA SER A 119 13.22 -1.31 1.13
C SER A 119 13.99 -0.40 0.16
N LYS A 120 14.81 -1.00 -0.71
CA LYS A 120 15.57 -0.36 -1.78
C LYS A 120 15.18 -1.01 -3.11
N PRO A 121 15.52 -0.36 -4.26
CA PRO A 121 15.35 -1.02 -5.55
C PRO A 121 16.02 -2.40 -5.55
N VAL A 122 15.28 -3.42 -5.98
CA VAL A 122 15.69 -4.83 -5.86
C VAL A 122 15.20 -5.64 -7.05
N GLY A 123 15.97 -6.65 -7.45
CA GLY A 123 15.52 -7.61 -8.45
C GLY A 123 14.36 -8.45 -7.91
N LEU A 124 13.36 -8.69 -8.75
CA LEU A 124 12.29 -9.64 -8.48
C LEU A 124 12.38 -10.82 -9.42
N MET A 125 12.08 -11.99 -8.89
CA MET A 125 12.02 -13.24 -9.64
C MET A 125 10.81 -14.04 -9.20
N VAL A 126 10.18 -14.75 -10.14
CA VAL A 126 9.16 -15.76 -9.85
C VAL A 126 9.66 -17.11 -10.34
N SER A 127 9.64 -18.10 -9.45
CA SER A 127 9.95 -19.50 -9.78
C SER A 127 8.71 -20.37 -9.74
N SER A 128 8.70 -21.43 -10.55
CA SER A 128 7.65 -22.45 -10.52
C SER A 128 8.04 -23.59 -9.57
N GLU A 129 7.59 -23.50 -8.33
CA GLU A 129 7.91 -24.44 -7.26
C GLU A 129 6.91 -25.59 -7.20
N THR A 130 7.25 -26.64 -6.44
CA THR A 130 6.28 -27.68 -6.05
C THR A 130 5.09 -27.05 -5.32
N LYS A 131 3.92 -27.69 -5.37
CA LYS A 131 2.71 -27.20 -4.71
C LYS A 131 2.99 -26.78 -3.26
N GLY A 132 2.64 -25.54 -2.93
CA GLY A 132 2.90 -24.94 -1.61
C GLY A 132 4.22 -24.15 -1.50
N GLY A 133 5.03 -24.11 -2.56
CA GLY A 133 6.27 -23.33 -2.62
C GLY A 133 7.52 -24.14 -2.29
N SER A 134 8.63 -23.42 -2.16
CA SER A 134 9.92 -23.97 -1.79
C SER A 134 9.97 -24.35 -0.31
N VAL A 135 10.31 -25.62 -0.05
CA VAL A 135 10.59 -26.14 1.30
C VAL A 135 11.94 -25.67 1.82
N SER A 136 12.93 -25.51 0.93
CA SER A 136 14.32 -25.16 1.29
C SER A 136 14.53 -23.67 1.57
N LYS A 137 13.52 -22.83 1.32
CA LYS A 137 13.63 -21.36 1.33
C LYS A 137 14.63 -20.81 0.32
N GLN A 138 14.91 -21.59 -0.72
CA GLN A 138 15.65 -21.18 -1.91
C GLN A 138 14.83 -21.54 -3.15
N PRO A 139 14.95 -20.80 -4.26
CA PRO A 139 14.28 -21.17 -5.51
C PRO A 139 14.76 -22.57 -5.95
N THR A 140 13.83 -23.50 -6.13
CA THR A 140 14.16 -24.87 -6.61
C THR A 140 13.63 -25.13 -8.01
N GLY A 141 12.62 -24.37 -8.42
CA GLY A 141 12.01 -24.46 -9.74
C GLY A 141 12.65 -23.57 -10.80
N PRO A 142 12.25 -23.74 -12.07
CA PRO A 142 12.66 -22.82 -13.13
C PRO A 142 12.09 -21.42 -12.89
N THR A 143 12.89 -20.41 -13.22
CA THR A 143 12.44 -19.02 -13.25
C THR A 143 11.47 -18.80 -14.40
N VAL A 144 10.27 -18.32 -14.11
CA VAL A 144 9.23 -18.04 -15.11
C VAL A 144 9.08 -16.56 -15.39
N TYR A 145 9.22 -15.71 -14.36
CA TYR A 145 9.15 -14.26 -14.50
C TYR A 145 10.31 -13.55 -13.80
N GLN A 146 10.68 -12.38 -14.32
CA GLN A 146 11.69 -11.51 -13.73
C GLN A 146 11.30 -10.04 -13.91
N GLY A 147 11.80 -9.18 -13.03
CA GLY A 147 11.66 -7.73 -13.14
C GLY A 147 12.48 -7.00 -12.09
N ALA A 148 12.33 -5.69 -12.02
CA ALA A 148 12.96 -4.86 -11.00
C ALA A 148 11.88 -4.07 -10.26
N LEU A 149 11.88 -4.19 -8.94
CA LEU A 149 11.06 -3.36 -8.07
C LEU A 149 11.81 -2.05 -7.85
N ALA A 150 11.24 -0.96 -8.34
CA ALA A 150 11.83 0.37 -8.24
C ALA A 150 10.83 1.37 -7.67
N ILE A 151 11.35 2.40 -7.01
CA ILE A 151 10.55 3.51 -6.48
C ILE A 151 9.81 4.16 -7.65
N ARG A 152 8.52 4.46 -7.45
CA ARG A 152 7.68 5.11 -8.46
C ARG A 152 7.87 6.61 -8.47
#